data_AF-A0A440JTC3-F1
#
_entry.id   AF-A0A440JTC3-F1
#
_cell.length_a   1.000
_cell.length_b   1.000
_cell.length_c   1.000
_cell.angle_alpha   90.00
_cell.angle_beta   90.00
_cell.angle_gamma   90.00
#
_symmetry.space_group_name_H-M   'P 1'
#
loop_
_entity.id
_entity.type
_entity.pdbx_description
1 polymer ?
#
loop_
_entity_poly.entity_id
_entity_poly.type
_entity_poly.pdbx_seq_one_letter_code
_entity_poly.pdbx_strand_id
1 'polypeptide(L)'
;MNSKVAFSGILSSMLLANAAFAYDPFHNPGHPHCPTNDGTTRWVDFISGRVPDVPGHRASFFGIQFRYAKTLADRSGLGNLDPAACYSVSYNVNRAKFKNGFESFRNWSYDRMNQPEYSESHHKDGLPGDPLQYELNVEGFMFLYNEAGEVYDTHGQLAGQLVCYTSNECEKYRY
;
A
#
# COMPACT_ATOMS: atom_id res chain seq x y z
N MET A 1 -61.34 18.66 -46.15
CA MET A 1 -60.89 19.29 -44.89
C MET A 1 -60.88 18.20 -43.83
N ASN A 2 -59.70 17.86 -43.30
CA ASN A 2 -59.51 17.20 -41.99
C ASN A 2 -58.02 17.13 -41.71
N SER A 3 -57.55 18.09 -40.92
CA SER A 3 -56.19 18.18 -40.39
C SER A 3 -55.96 17.09 -39.34
N LYS A 4 -54.85 16.36 -39.44
CA LYS A 4 -54.26 15.64 -38.32
C LYS A 4 -52.85 16.17 -38.10
N VAL A 5 -52.71 17.00 -37.07
CA VAL A 5 -51.43 17.50 -36.56
C VAL A 5 -50.81 16.38 -35.73
N ALA A 6 -49.66 15.86 -36.17
CA ALA A 6 -48.88 14.90 -35.41
C ALA A 6 -47.93 15.67 -34.49
N PHE A 7 -48.14 15.51 -33.18
CA PHE A 7 -47.30 16.06 -32.11
C PHE A 7 -46.06 15.16 -31.98
N SER A 8 -44.92 15.57 -32.54
CA SER A 8 -43.62 14.93 -32.28
C SER A 8 -43.08 15.41 -30.94
N GLY A 9 -43.33 14.62 -29.89
CA GLY A 9 -42.65 14.76 -28.60
C GLY A 9 -41.21 14.28 -28.72
N ILE A 10 -40.26 15.21 -28.70
CA ILE A 10 -38.83 14.90 -28.59
C ILE A 10 -38.58 14.44 -27.15
N LEU A 11 -38.41 13.13 -26.95
CA LEU A 11 -37.89 12.58 -25.70
C LEU A 11 -36.47 13.11 -25.49
N SER A 12 -36.32 14.00 -24.51
CA SER A 12 -35.01 14.40 -24.00
C SER A 12 -34.45 13.25 -23.16
N SER A 13 -33.54 12.47 -23.76
CA SER A 13 -32.73 11.49 -23.05
C SER A 13 -31.83 12.22 -22.05
N MET A 14 -32.26 12.28 -20.79
CA MET A 14 -31.41 12.70 -19.68
C MET A 14 -30.28 11.67 -19.56
N LEU A 15 -29.12 12.00 -20.12
CA LEU A 15 -27.85 11.34 -19.83
C LEU A 15 -27.58 11.53 -18.33
N LEU A 16 -27.93 10.51 -17.54
CA LEU A 16 -27.42 10.35 -16.18
C LEU A 16 -25.91 10.17 -16.29
N ALA A 17 -25.18 11.29 -16.22
CA ALA A 17 -23.76 11.27 -15.98
C ALA A 17 -23.56 10.68 -14.59
N ASN A 18 -23.26 9.37 -14.54
CA ASN A 18 -22.67 8.75 -13.37
C ASN A 18 -21.32 9.42 -13.15
N ALA A 19 -21.31 10.46 -12.31
CA ALA A 19 -20.09 10.99 -11.76
C ALA A 19 -19.48 9.87 -10.92
N ALA A 20 -18.53 9.13 -11.51
CA ALA A 20 -17.62 8.32 -10.74
C ALA A 20 -16.88 9.29 -9.82
N PHE A 21 -17.18 9.24 -8.52
CA PHE A 21 -16.39 9.95 -7.52
C PHE A 21 -14.99 9.33 -7.54
N ALA A 22 -14.07 9.99 -8.24
CA ALA A 22 -12.66 9.72 -8.07
C ALA A 22 -12.32 10.06 -6.61
N TYR A 23 -11.89 9.07 -5.85
CA TYR A 23 -11.44 9.29 -4.49
C TYR A 23 -10.19 10.17 -4.54
N ASP A 24 -10.17 11.29 -3.81
CA ASP A 24 -9.00 12.16 -3.79
C ASP A 24 -7.80 11.40 -3.22
N PRO A 25 -6.62 11.49 -3.87
CA PRO A 25 -5.42 10.87 -3.35
C PRO A 25 -5.06 11.50 -2.00
N PHE A 26 -4.85 10.68 -0.98
CA PHE A 26 -4.36 11.15 0.32
C PHE A 26 -2.94 10.66 0.57
N HIS A 27 -2.18 11.51 1.27
CA HIS A 27 -0.86 11.19 1.79
C HIS A 27 -0.84 11.56 3.26
N ASN A 28 -0.77 10.56 4.14
CA ASN A 28 -0.59 10.81 5.57
C ASN A 28 0.90 10.61 5.91
N PRO A 29 1.66 11.71 6.10
CA PRO A 29 3.08 11.61 6.38
C PRO A 29 3.33 10.88 7.70
N GLY A 30 4.36 10.05 7.68
CA GLY A 30 4.76 9.26 8.83
C GLY A 30 5.66 9.99 9.81
N HIS A 31 6.51 9.21 10.46
CA HIS A 31 7.49 9.69 11.42
C HIS A 31 8.41 10.78 10.79
N PRO A 32 8.79 11.84 11.53
CA PRO A 32 9.59 12.94 10.97
C PRO A 32 10.99 12.49 10.50
N HIS A 33 11.60 11.55 11.22
CA HIS A 33 12.89 10.95 10.87
C HIS A 33 12.78 9.79 9.88
N CYS A 34 11.77 9.82 9.01
CA CYS A 34 11.61 8.75 8.06
C CYS A 34 12.50 9.00 6.82
N PRO A 35 13.20 7.99 6.27
CA PRO A 35 14.21 8.17 5.24
C PRO A 35 13.74 8.92 3.99
N THR A 36 12.50 8.70 3.54
CA THR A 36 11.98 9.45 2.37
C THR A 36 11.65 10.91 2.67
N ASN A 37 11.61 11.30 3.94
CA ASN A 37 11.28 12.66 4.37
C ASN A 37 12.53 13.47 4.70
N ASP A 38 13.45 12.91 5.49
CA ASP A 38 14.64 13.63 5.97
C ASP A 38 15.90 13.40 5.12
N GLY A 39 15.92 12.37 4.27
CA GLY A 39 17.04 12.01 3.41
C GLY A 39 18.34 11.66 4.15
N THR A 40 18.31 11.50 5.47
CA THR A 40 19.50 11.33 6.32
C THR A 40 19.39 10.11 7.22
N THR A 41 18.19 9.77 7.65
CA THR A 41 17.95 8.54 8.39
C THR A 41 18.03 7.35 7.44
N ARG A 42 18.72 6.29 7.88
CA ARG A 42 18.85 5.04 7.13
C ARG A 42 17.59 4.19 7.27
N TRP A 43 17.25 3.44 6.23
CA TRP A 43 16.09 2.53 6.29
C TRP A 43 16.28 1.46 7.35
N VAL A 44 17.49 0.89 7.47
CA VAL A 44 17.76 -0.12 8.50
C VAL A 44 17.52 0.43 9.91
N ASP A 45 17.92 1.66 10.20
CA ASP A 45 17.76 2.25 11.54
C ASP A 45 16.29 2.63 11.80
N PHE A 46 15.58 3.11 10.77
CA PHE A 46 14.15 3.41 10.85
C PHE A 46 13.31 2.17 11.12
N ILE A 47 13.51 1.12 10.33
CA ILE A 47 12.71 -0.13 10.35
C ILE A 47 13.04 -0.96 11.59
N SER A 48 14.31 -1.02 12.01
CA SER A 48 14.71 -1.77 13.22
C SER A 48 14.30 -1.11 14.54
N GLY A 49 13.60 0.03 14.49
CA GLY A 49 13.14 0.75 15.68
C GLY A 49 14.25 1.43 16.48
N ARG A 50 15.42 1.68 15.86
CA ARG A 50 16.52 2.46 16.47
C ARG A 50 16.23 3.95 16.46
N VAL A 51 15.34 4.40 15.57
CA VAL A 51 14.81 5.76 15.57
C VAL A 51 13.83 5.91 16.73
N PRO A 52 14.06 6.87 17.65
CA PRO A 52 13.20 7.07 18.81
C PRO A 52 11.83 7.60 18.39
N ASP A 53 10.78 7.14 19.07
CA ASP A 53 9.43 7.69 18.92
C ASP A 53 9.41 9.18 19.28
N VAL A 54 8.73 9.99 18.46
CA VAL A 54 8.54 11.43 18.71
C VAL A 54 7.13 11.68 19.29
N PRO A 55 7.00 12.35 20.46
CA PRO A 55 5.69 12.69 21.03
C PRO A 55 4.80 13.45 20.04
N GLY A 56 3.53 13.01 19.92
CA GLY A 56 2.58 13.61 18.98
C GLY A 56 2.68 13.10 17.53
N HIS A 57 3.66 12.25 17.23
CA HIS A 57 3.81 11.60 15.94
C HIS A 57 3.47 10.10 16.02
N ARG A 58 3.15 9.51 14.87
CA ARG A 58 2.97 8.07 14.76
C ARG A 58 4.34 7.38 14.94
N ALA A 59 4.33 6.19 15.54
CA ALA A 59 5.50 5.32 15.61
C ALA A 59 6.07 5.03 14.22
N SER A 60 7.29 4.51 14.14
CA SER A 60 7.94 4.11 12.88
C SER A 60 7.10 3.09 12.10
N PHE A 61 6.23 3.62 11.23
CA PHE A 61 5.46 2.87 10.25
C PHE A 61 5.97 3.28 8.88
N PHE A 62 5.98 2.34 7.96
CA PHE A 62 6.29 2.60 6.57
C PHE A 62 5.33 1.83 5.67
N GLY A 63 5.18 2.34 4.46
CA GLY A 63 4.43 1.72 3.39
C GLY A 63 5.36 1.02 2.41
N ILE A 64 4.81 0.06 1.69
CA ILE A 64 5.43 -0.56 0.53
C ILE A 64 4.49 -0.34 -0.64
N GLN A 65 5.05 0.20 -1.72
CA GLN A 65 4.35 0.38 -2.98
C GLN A 65 5.03 -0.47 -4.04
N PHE A 66 4.30 -1.41 -4.64
CA PHE A 66 4.81 -2.29 -5.69
C PHE A 66 4.84 -1.61 -7.07
N ARG A 67 5.50 -0.45 -7.13
CA ARG A 67 5.48 0.47 -8.28
C ARG A 67 6.03 -0.13 -9.58
N TYR A 68 6.90 -1.12 -9.45
CA TYR A 68 7.60 -1.78 -10.55
C TYR A 68 6.96 -3.13 -10.94
N ALA A 69 5.97 -3.62 -10.19
CA ALA A 69 5.32 -4.90 -10.46
C ALA A 69 4.74 -5.01 -11.88
N LYS A 70 4.20 -3.91 -12.42
CA LYS A 70 3.64 -3.89 -13.78
C LYS A 70 4.69 -4.16 -14.87
N THR A 71 5.97 -3.86 -14.61
CA THR A 71 7.08 -4.06 -15.55
C THR A 71 7.76 -5.42 -15.41
N LEU A 72 7.40 -6.21 -14.39
CA LEU A 72 7.95 -7.55 -14.20
C LEU A 72 7.40 -8.52 -15.25
N ALA A 73 8.31 -9.27 -15.88
CA ALA A 73 7.97 -10.32 -16.83
C ALA A 73 7.44 -11.58 -16.15
N ASP A 74 8.01 -11.93 -14.99
CA ASP A 74 7.53 -12.98 -14.10
C ASP A 74 7.14 -12.32 -12.77
N ARG A 75 5.90 -12.55 -12.33
CA ARG A 75 5.33 -11.95 -11.12
C ARG A 75 5.14 -12.95 -9.99
N SER A 76 5.49 -14.21 -10.21
CA SER A 76 5.32 -15.23 -9.16
C SER A 76 6.18 -14.95 -7.93
N GLY A 77 7.23 -14.13 -8.07
CA GLY A 77 8.04 -13.64 -6.97
C GLY A 77 7.28 -12.76 -5.96
N LEU A 78 6.16 -12.16 -6.36
CA LEU A 78 5.25 -11.37 -5.51
C LEU A 78 4.19 -12.25 -4.79
N GLY A 79 4.12 -13.54 -5.11
CA GLY A 79 3.12 -14.43 -4.53
C GLY A 79 1.68 -14.05 -4.87
N ASN A 80 0.82 -13.95 -3.86
CA ASN A 80 -0.58 -13.53 -3.99
C ASN A 80 -0.82 -12.07 -3.59
N LEU A 81 0.24 -11.27 -3.43
CA LEU A 81 0.08 -9.85 -3.16
C LEU A 81 -0.51 -9.15 -4.39
N ASP A 82 -1.50 -8.30 -4.15
CA ASP A 82 -2.04 -7.40 -5.17
C ASP A 82 -1.18 -6.13 -5.27
N PRO A 83 -0.49 -5.88 -6.41
CA PRO A 83 0.32 -4.67 -6.59
C PRO A 83 -0.49 -3.37 -6.62
N ALA A 84 -1.80 -3.45 -6.88
CA ALA A 84 -2.70 -2.31 -6.83
C ALA A 84 -3.02 -1.86 -5.40
N ALA A 85 -2.58 -2.61 -4.39
CA ALA A 85 -2.79 -2.30 -2.99
C ALA A 85 -1.56 -1.64 -2.37
N CYS A 86 -1.81 -0.73 -1.42
CA CYS A 86 -0.75 -0.22 -0.55
C CYS A 86 -0.62 -1.14 0.65
N TYR A 87 0.58 -1.54 1.01
CA TYR A 87 0.86 -2.34 2.20
C TYR A 87 1.57 -1.48 3.23
N SER A 88 1.36 -1.77 4.51
CA SER A 88 2.16 -1.22 5.58
C SER A 88 2.82 -2.31 6.38
N VAL A 89 3.99 -1.96 6.89
CA VAL A 89 4.78 -2.80 7.78
C VAL A 89 5.19 -1.94 8.97
N SER A 90 5.16 -2.54 10.15
CA SER A 90 5.64 -1.91 11.37
C SER A 90 6.39 -2.94 12.21
N TYR A 91 7.56 -2.55 12.70
CA TYR A 91 8.28 -3.26 13.75
C TYR A 91 8.16 -2.43 15.01
N ASN A 92 7.40 -2.91 15.98
CA ASN A 92 7.23 -2.25 17.26
C ASN A 92 7.12 -3.30 18.37
N VAL A 93 8.29 -3.73 18.85
CA VAL A 93 8.45 -4.67 19.97
C VAL A 93 7.85 -4.17 21.29
N ASN A 94 7.60 -2.86 21.41
CA ASN A 94 7.13 -2.23 22.64
C ASN A 94 5.60 -2.18 22.75
N ARG A 95 4.84 -2.56 21.71
CA ARG A 95 3.38 -2.57 21.76
C ARG A 95 2.85 -3.99 21.87
N ALA A 96 2.16 -4.27 22.97
CA ALA A 96 1.58 -5.57 23.30
C ALA A 96 0.63 -6.15 22.22
N LYS A 97 0.05 -5.30 21.36
CA LYS A 97 -0.83 -5.74 20.27
C LYS A 97 -0.07 -6.39 19.09
N PHE A 98 1.25 -6.22 18.99
CA PHE A 98 2.04 -6.77 17.90
C PHE A 98 2.68 -8.09 18.34
N LYS A 99 2.18 -9.21 17.80
CA LYS A 99 2.76 -10.53 18.01
C LYS A 99 4.21 -10.49 17.52
N ASN A 100 5.18 -10.74 18.42
CA ASN A 100 6.62 -10.64 18.14
C ASN A 100 7.11 -9.25 17.71
N GLY A 101 6.35 -8.18 18.00
CA GLY A 101 6.73 -6.82 17.65
C GLY A 101 6.68 -6.52 16.16
N PHE A 102 5.90 -7.25 15.38
CA PHE A 102 5.76 -7.07 13.93
C PHE A 102 4.28 -7.08 13.52
N GLU A 103 3.96 -6.26 12.54
CA GLU A 103 2.69 -6.28 11.82
C GLU A 103 2.95 -5.91 10.36
N SER A 104 2.37 -6.68 9.45
CA SER A 104 2.24 -6.28 8.06
C SER A 104 0.78 -6.41 7.65
N PHE A 105 0.24 -5.40 6.98
CA PHE A 105 -1.14 -5.42 6.54
C PHE A 105 -1.31 -4.64 5.25
N ARG A 106 -2.17 -5.12 4.37
CA ARG A 106 -2.76 -4.30 3.31
C ARG A 106 -3.36 -3.07 3.97
N ASN A 107 -3.11 -1.87 3.47
CA ASN A 107 -3.56 -0.61 4.07
C ASN A 107 -4.72 -0.01 3.25
N TRP A 108 -4.58 -0.05 1.92
CA TRP A 108 -5.61 0.39 0.99
C TRP A 108 -5.71 -0.52 -0.23
N SER A 109 -6.94 -0.80 -0.67
CA SER A 109 -7.25 -1.13 -2.06
C SER A 109 -8.66 -0.64 -2.38
N TYR A 110 -8.94 -0.31 -3.65
CA TYR A 110 -10.30 -0.02 -4.11
C TYR A 110 -11.29 -1.12 -3.68
N ASP A 111 -10.85 -2.37 -3.77
CA ASP A 111 -11.64 -3.54 -3.39
C ASP A 111 -11.88 -3.62 -1.88
N ARG A 112 -11.08 -2.97 -1.05
CA ARG A 112 -11.25 -2.90 0.41
C ARG A 112 -12.46 -2.08 0.84
N MET A 113 -12.95 -1.16 -0.01
CA MET A 113 -14.24 -0.50 0.23
C MET A 113 -15.43 -1.42 -0.11
N ASN A 114 -15.21 -2.47 -0.92
CA ASN A 114 -16.25 -3.37 -1.42
C ASN A 114 -16.13 -4.82 -0.92
N GLN A 115 -15.08 -5.16 -0.15
CA GLN A 115 -14.85 -6.47 0.45
C GLN A 115 -14.62 -6.31 1.95
N PRO A 116 -15.16 -7.23 2.78
CA PRO A 116 -15.00 -7.18 4.22
C PRO A 116 -13.53 -7.13 4.62
N GLU A 117 -13.26 -6.49 5.76
CA GLU A 117 -11.93 -6.30 6.33
C GLU A 117 -11.08 -7.56 6.18
N TYR A 118 -9.84 -7.35 5.75
CA TYR A 118 -8.82 -8.40 5.67
C TYR A 118 -8.74 -9.07 7.04
N SER A 119 -9.26 -10.30 7.14
CA SER A 119 -9.29 -11.05 8.40
C SER A 119 -7.86 -11.22 8.92
N GLU A 120 -7.63 -10.97 10.21
CA GLU A 120 -6.37 -11.27 10.91
C GLU A 120 -5.87 -12.71 10.64
N SER A 121 -6.76 -13.64 10.27
CA SER A 121 -6.42 -15.00 9.85
C SER A 121 -5.53 -15.08 8.60
N HIS A 122 -5.36 -13.99 7.85
CA HIS A 122 -4.47 -13.92 6.69
C HIS A 122 -3.04 -13.46 7.04
N HIS A 123 -2.78 -13.07 8.29
CA HIS A 123 -1.41 -13.09 8.83
C HIS A 123 -0.95 -14.55 8.85
N LYS A 124 -0.37 -15.00 7.74
CA LYS A 124 0.41 -16.23 7.74
C LYS A 124 1.58 -16.00 8.69
N ASP A 125 1.70 -16.86 9.70
CA ASP A 125 2.86 -16.94 10.57
C ASP A 125 4.11 -17.09 9.66
N GLY A 126 4.80 -15.98 9.46
CA GLY A 126 6.10 -15.88 8.82
C GLY A 126 6.96 -15.05 9.75
N LEU A 127 8.23 -15.44 9.88
CA LEU A 127 9.20 -14.68 10.65
C LEU A 127 9.14 -13.21 10.18
N PRO A 128 9.28 -12.24 11.10
CA PRO A 128 9.10 -10.83 10.77
C PRO A 128 10.09 -10.32 9.71
N GLY A 129 11.05 -11.14 9.26
CA GLY A 129 12.27 -10.70 8.61
C GLY A 129 13.26 -10.16 9.62
N ASP A 130 14.52 -10.06 9.23
CA ASP A 130 15.52 -9.29 9.96
C ASP A 130 15.86 -7.99 9.21
N PRO A 131 15.36 -6.83 9.69
CA PRO A 131 15.74 -5.53 9.12
C PRO A 131 17.26 -5.29 9.10
N LEU A 132 18.02 -5.87 10.04
CA LEU A 132 19.47 -5.74 10.06
C LEU A 132 20.16 -6.52 8.93
N GLN A 133 19.47 -7.49 8.34
CA GLN A 133 19.88 -8.22 7.14
C GLN A 133 19.16 -7.74 5.88
N TYR A 134 18.47 -6.59 5.95
CA TYR A 134 17.69 -6.03 4.86
C TYR A 134 16.52 -6.92 4.38
N GLU A 135 15.90 -7.63 5.32
CA GLU A 135 14.76 -8.49 5.05
C GLU A 135 13.46 -7.89 5.59
N LEU A 136 12.38 -8.03 4.81
CA LEU A 136 11.04 -7.58 5.18
C LEU A 136 10.02 -8.67 4.92
N ASN A 137 9.14 -8.90 5.87
CA ASN A 137 7.94 -9.70 5.65
C ASN A 137 6.76 -8.80 5.27
N VAL A 138 6.09 -9.12 4.17
CA VAL A 138 4.86 -8.46 3.74
C VAL A 138 3.79 -9.52 3.53
N GLU A 139 2.80 -9.55 4.43
CA GLU A 139 1.67 -10.51 4.37
C GLU A 139 2.13 -11.98 4.14
N GLY A 140 3.24 -12.38 4.76
CA GLY A 140 3.79 -13.73 4.67
C GLY A 140 4.82 -13.98 3.57
N PHE A 141 5.18 -12.96 2.77
CA PHE A 141 6.24 -13.06 1.75
C PHE A 141 7.48 -12.31 2.18
N MET A 142 8.63 -12.93 1.98
CA MET A 142 9.93 -12.35 2.28
C MET A 142 10.46 -11.56 1.10
N PHE A 143 10.75 -10.29 1.33
CA PHE A 143 11.37 -9.37 0.38
C PHE A 143 12.72 -8.94 0.91
N LEU A 144 13.61 -8.57 -0.02
CA LEU A 144 14.83 -7.83 0.32
C LEU A 144 14.61 -6.34 0.05
N TYR A 145 15.31 -5.50 0.79
CA TYR A 145 15.36 -4.07 0.50
C TYR A 145 16.79 -3.52 0.54
N ASN A 146 16.97 -2.25 0.20
CA ASN A 146 18.25 -1.57 0.38
C ASN A 146 18.08 -0.15 0.95
N GLU A 147 19.19 0.56 1.14
CA GLU A 147 19.16 1.92 1.71
C GLU A 147 18.57 2.98 0.75
N ALA A 148 18.41 2.67 -0.54
CA ALA A 148 17.62 3.52 -1.45
C ALA A 148 16.11 3.29 -1.29
N GLY A 149 15.70 2.33 -0.45
CA GLY A 149 14.32 1.94 -0.24
C GLY A 149 13.75 1.10 -1.38
N GLU A 150 14.59 0.59 -2.28
CA GLU A 150 14.15 -0.34 -3.32
C GLU A 150 13.78 -1.68 -2.67
N VAL A 151 12.71 -2.31 -3.16
CA VAL A 151 12.21 -3.59 -2.66
C VAL A 151 12.29 -4.64 -3.76
N TYR A 152 12.94 -5.75 -3.46
CA TYR A 152 13.20 -6.86 -4.36
C TYR A 152 12.34 -8.07 -3.97
N ASP A 153 11.69 -8.67 -4.95
CA ASP A 153 10.88 -9.87 -4.74
C ASP A 153 11.73 -11.12 -4.47
N THR A 154 11.08 -12.27 -4.31
CA THR A 154 11.77 -13.55 -4.03
C THR A 154 12.64 -14.06 -5.18
N HIS A 155 12.54 -13.46 -6.37
CA HIS A 155 13.40 -13.72 -7.52
C HIS A 155 14.53 -12.69 -7.65
N GLY A 156 14.62 -11.72 -6.73
CA GLY A 156 15.59 -10.63 -6.78
C GLY A 156 15.25 -9.55 -7.81
N GLN A 157 14.01 -9.49 -8.29
CA GLN A 157 13.57 -8.46 -9.23
C GLN A 157 13.08 -7.22 -8.48
N LEU A 158 13.44 -6.04 -8.97
CA LEU A 158 12.96 -4.78 -8.42
C LEU A 158 11.44 -4.69 -8.58
N ALA A 159 10.72 -4.78 -7.47
CA ALA A 159 9.27 -4.90 -7.46
C ALA A 159 8.58 -3.68 -6.83
N GLY A 160 9.23 -3.05 -5.85
CA GLY A 160 8.60 -1.98 -5.08
C GLY A 160 9.56 -0.93 -4.54
N GLN A 161 8.98 -0.03 -3.75
CA GLN A 161 9.64 1.07 -3.09
C GLN A 161 9.05 1.25 -1.67
N LEU A 162 9.93 1.43 -0.70
CA LEU A 162 9.59 1.84 0.66
C LEU A 162 9.20 3.32 0.69
N VAL A 163 8.13 3.64 1.41
CA VAL A 163 7.61 5.00 1.54
C VAL A 163 7.24 5.34 2.98
N CYS A 164 7.41 6.60 3.37
CA CYS A 164 7.12 7.08 4.72
C CYS A 164 5.71 7.63 4.90
N TYR A 165 4.75 7.14 4.13
CA TYR A 165 3.37 7.60 4.21
C TYR A 165 2.41 6.48 3.86
N THR A 166 1.21 6.55 4.44
CA THR A 166 0.07 5.78 3.94
C THR A 166 -0.58 6.58 2.82
N SER A 167 -0.83 5.95 1.68
CA SER A 167 -1.61 6.52 0.59
C SER A 167 -2.64 5.52 0.06
N ASN A 168 -3.53 6.00 -0.81
CA ASN A 168 -4.45 5.21 -1.61
C ASN A 168 -4.03 5.11 -3.09
N GLU A 169 -2.90 5.71 -3.47
CA GLU A 169 -2.50 5.83 -4.87
C GLU A 169 -1.97 4.53 -5.49
N CYS A 170 -1.88 3.42 -4.75
CA CYS A 170 -1.30 2.19 -5.27
C CYS A 170 -2.10 1.58 -6.43
N GLU A 171 -3.36 1.98 -6.61
CA GLU A 171 -4.18 1.57 -7.75
C GLU A 171 -3.56 1.92 -9.11
N LYS A 172 -2.71 2.97 -9.17
CA LYS A 172 -1.99 3.30 -10.42
C LYS A 172 -0.93 2.26 -10.81
N TYR A 173 -0.64 1.31 -9.91
CA TYR A 173 0.23 0.16 -10.14
C TYR A 173 -0.56 -1.11 -10.47
N ARG A 174 -1.89 -1.02 -10.57
CA ARG A 174 -2.75 -2.06 -11.13
C ARG A 174 -2.33 -2.36 -12.57
N TYR A 175 -2.40 -3.64 -12.92
CA TYR A 175 -2.17 -4.16 -14.26
C TYR A 175 -3.46 -4.20 -15.07
#